data_AF-A0A2W5NPU7-F1
#
_entry.id   AF-A0A2W5NPU7-F1
#
_cell.length_a   1.000
_cell.length_b   1.000
_cell.length_c   1.000
_cell.angle_alpha   90.00
_cell.angle_beta   90.00
_cell.angle_gamma   90.00
#
_symmetry.space_group_name_H-M   'P 1'
#
loop_
_entity.id
_entity.type
_entity.pdbx_description
1 polymer ?
#
loop_
_entity_poly.entity_id
_entity_poly.type
_entity_poly.pdbx_seq_one_letter_code
_entity_poly.pdbx_strand_id
1 'polypeptide(L)' 'MFTCQWPGCGRLIGETSKLVADHKTPHRGDERLFWDEENLTTLCANCHSSKKQSAERANRYY' A
#
# COMPACT_ATOMS: atom_id res chain seq x y z
N MET A 1 14.69 -8.33 -1.10
CA MET A 1 14.68 -6.85 -1.08
C MET A 1 13.40 -6.38 -1.76
N PHE A 2 12.67 -5.42 -1.21
CA PHE A 2 11.38 -4.99 -1.77
C PHE A 2 11.42 -3.54 -2.18
N THR A 3 10.70 -3.23 -3.25
CA THR A 3 10.52 -1.86 -3.74
C THR A 3 9.15 -1.36 -3.31
N CYS A 4 9.12 -0.19 -2.65
CA CYS A 4 7.87 0.48 -2.33
C CYS A 4 7.07 0.74 -3.62
N GLN A 5 5.84 0.25 -3.67
CA GLN A 5 4.98 0.31 -4.86
C GLN A 5 4.13 1.58 -4.95
N TRP A 6 4.25 2.52 -4.00
CA TRP A 6 3.59 3.83 -4.12
C TRP A 6 4.06 4.56 -5.40
N PRO A 7 3.14 5.10 -6.22
CA PRO A 7 3.51 5.86 -7.43
C PRO A 7 4.49 7.00 -7.13
N GLY A 8 5.67 6.93 -7.73
CA GLY A 8 6.75 7.92 -7.55
C GLY A 8 7.58 7.78 -6.27
N CYS A 9 7.46 6.68 -5.51
CA CYS A 9 8.40 6.38 -4.43
C CYS A 9 9.59 5.53 -4.91
N GLY A 10 9.35 4.30 -5.36
CA GLY A 10 10.38 3.41 -5.91
C GLY A 10 11.52 3.03 -4.94
N ARG A 11 11.37 3.30 -3.64
CA ARG A 11 12.44 3.05 -2.66
C ARG A 11 12.64 1.55 -2.48
N LEU A 12 13.88 1.11 -2.74
CA LEU A 12 14.37 -0.23 -2.48
C LEU A 12 14.74 -0.38 -0.99
N ILE A 13 14.15 -1.35 -0.31
CA ILE A 13 14.31 -1.56 1.14
C ILE A 13 14.70 -3.03 1.39
N GLY A 14 15.86 -3.24 2.03
CA GLY A 14 16.34 -4.56 2.45
C GLY A 14 15.84 -4.98 3.83
N GLU A 15 15.54 -4.00 4.69
CA GLU A 15 15.06 -4.23 6.05
C GLU A 15 13.54 -4.38 6.05
N THR A 16 13.06 -5.62 6.11
CA THR A 16 11.64 -5.97 5.91
C THR A 16 10.71 -5.41 6.99
N SER A 17 11.22 -5.13 8.20
CA SER A 17 10.46 -4.49 9.29
C SER A 17 9.97 -3.07 8.95
N LYS A 18 10.52 -2.45 7.90
CA LYS A 18 10.12 -1.12 7.41
C LYS A 18 9.08 -1.16 6.29
N LEU A 19 8.59 -2.35 5.94
CA LEU A 19 7.58 -2.59 4.91
C LEU A 19 6.24 -2.92 5.55
N VAL A 20 5.18 -2.53 4.87
CA VAL A 20 3.79 -2.76 5.27
C VAL A 20 3.04 -3.32 4.06
N ALA A 21 2.32 -4.41 4.27
CA ALA A 21 1.34 -4.91 3.31
C ALA A 21 0.04 -4.13 3.45
N ASP A 22 -0.59 -3.80 2.33
CA ASP A 22 -1.79 -2.96 2.30
C ASP A 22 -2.65 -3.29 1.07
N HIS A 23 -3.86 -2.75 1.01
CA HIS A 23 -4.77 -2.84 -0.12
C HIS A 23 -4.79 -1.50 -0.88
N LYS A 24 -4.66 -1.52 -2.22
CA LYS A 24 -4.76 -0.33 -3.07
C LYS A 24 -6.15 0.32 -2.95
N THR A 25 -7.18 -0.52 -3.04
CA THR A 25 -8.58 -0.18 -2.75
C THR A 25 -8.96 -0.79 -1.40
N PRO A 26 -9.39 0.01 -0.41
CA PRO A 26 -9.81 -0.50 0.89
C PRO A 26 -10.97 -1.49 0.72
N HIS A 27 -10.80 -2.70 1.24
CA HIS A 27 -11.77 -3.78 1.04
C HIS A 27 -13.13 -3.52 1.71
N ARG A 28 -13.18 -2.76 2.82
CA ARG A 28 -14.43 -2.40 3.55
C ARG A 28 -15.38 -3.57 3.83
N GLY A 29 -14.82 -4.75 4.06
CA GLY A 29 -15.57 -5.99 4.30
C GLY A 29 -15.86 -6.83 3.06
N ASP A 30 -15.51 -6.38 1.85
CA ASP A 30 -15.54 -7.20 0.64
C ASP A 30 -14.36 -8.18 0.65
N GLU A 31 -14.65 -9.47 0.84
CA GLU A 31 -13.62 -10.52 0.85
C GLU A 31 -12.92 -10.68 -0.50
N ARG A 32 -13.58 -10.36 -1.62
CA ARG A 32 -12.95 -10.44 -2.94
C ARG A 32 -11.80 -9.45 -3.03
N LEU A 33 -12.02 -8.21 -2.59
CA LEU A 33 -10.97 -7.19 -2.54
C LEU A 33 -9.90 -7.52 -1.50
N PHE A 34 -10.25 -8.24 -0.43
CA PHE A 34 -9.29 -8.61 0.60
C PHE A 34 -8.25 -9.62 0.08
N TRP A 35 -8.71 -10.60 -0.72
CA TRP A 35 -7.88 -11.68 -1.26
C TRP A 35 -7.35 -11.44 -2.68
N ASP A 36 -7.78 -10.37 -3.34
CA ASP A 36 -7.33 -10.03 -4.68
C ASP A 36 -5.83 -9.64 -4.68
N GLU A 37 -5.01 -10.49 -5.29
CA GLU A 37 -3.56 -10.28 -5.42
C GLU A 37 -3.23 -8.97 -6.15
N GLU A 38 -4.07 -8.54 -7.10
CA GLU A 38 -3.88 -7.27 -7.81
C GLU A 38 -4.19 -6.05 -6.92
N ASN A 39 -5.01 -6.25 -5.88
CA ASN A 39 -5.34 -5.23 -4.89
C ASN A 39 -4.30 -5.16 -3.77
N LEU A 40 -3.51 -6.21 -3.54
CA LEU A 40 -2.45 -6.22 -2.54
C LEU A 40 -1.22 -5.42 -2.99
N THR A 41 -0.61 -4.70 -2.05
CA THR A 41 0.59 -3.90 -2.32
C THR A 41 1.55 -3.87 -1.14
N THR A 42 2.83 -3.65 -1.41
CA THR A 42 3.87 -3.44 -0.41
C THR A 42 4.34 -1.98 -0.44
N LEU A 43 4.18 -1.30 0.70
CA LEU A 43 4.58 0.09 0.88
C LEU A 43 5.67 0.21 1.95
N CYS A 44 6.50 1.25 1.84
CA CYS A 44 7.34 1.64 2.98
C CYS A 44 6.49 2.31 4.06
N ALA A 45 6.91 2.21 5.33
CA ALA A 45 6.19 2.80 6.45
C ALA A 45 5.85 4.29 6.26
N ASN A 46 6.75 5.06 5.62
CA ASN A 46 6.50 6.48 5.35
C ASN A 46 5.34 6.68 4.35
N CYS A 47 5.34 5.97 3.20
CA CYS A 47 4.28 6.11 2.19
C CYS A 47 2.94 5.59 2.70
N HIS A 48 2.94 4.48 3.46
CA HIS A 48 1.76 3.93 4.11
C HIS A 48 1.13 4.97 5.06
N SER A 49 1.90 5.47 6.04
CA SER A 49 1.34 6.35 7.06
C SER A 49 1.04 7.79 6.59
N SER A 50 1.54 8.22 5.43
CA SER A 50 1.32 9.58 4.90
C SER A 50 0.49 9.60 3.62
N LYS A 51 1.08 9.22 2.48
CA LYS A 51 0.48 9.37 1.16
C LYS A 51 -0.76 8.50 1.00
N LYS A 52 -0.70 7.23 1.44
CA LYS A 52 -1.84 6.32 1.40
C LYS A 52 -2.98 6.77 2.28
N GLN A 53 -2.72 7.03 3.57
CA GLN A 53 -3.75 7.57 4.46
C GLN A 53 -4.40 8.84 3.91
N SER A 54 -3.63 9.75 3.30
CA SER A 54 -4.18 10.94 2.68
C SER A 54 -5.07 10.64 1.47
N ALA A 55 -4.67 9.68 0.63
CA ALA A 55 -5.42 9.29 -0.56
C ALA A 55 -6.74 8.60 -0.19
N GLU A 56 -6.74 7.72 0.82
CA GLU A 56 -7.94 7.08 1.34
C GLU A 56 -8.94 8.08 1.91
N ARG A 57 -8.47 9.07 2.69
CA ARG A 57 -9.30 10.16 3.21
C ARG A 57 -9.93 10.99 2.10
N ALA A 58 -9.23 11.15 0.99
CA ALA A 58 -9.71 11.83 -0.21
C ALA A 58 -10.52 10.91 -1.14
N ASN A 59 -10.72 9.64 -0.76
CA ASN A 59 -11.35 8.61 -1.58
C ASN A 59 -10.70 8.46 -2.98
N ARG A 60 -9.37 8.57 -3.03
CA ARG A 60 -8.53 8.40 -4.22
C ARG A 60 -7.71 7.13 -4.06
N TYR A 61 -8.00 6.15 -4.90
CA TYR A 61 -7.23 4.91 -5.02
C TYR A 61 -6.33 5.02 -6.27
N TYR A 62 -5.24 4.27 -6.33
CA TYR A 62 -4.21 4.38 -7.38
C TYR A 62 -3.77 3.02 -7.89
#